data_AF-A0A2T7ULV3-F1
#
_entry.id   AF-A0A2T7ULV3-F1
#
_cell.length_a   1.000
_cell.length_b   1.000
_cell.length_c   1.000
_cell.angle_alpha   90.00
_cell.angle_beta   90.00
_cell.angle_gamma   90.00
#
_symmetry.space_group_name_H-M   'P 1'
#
loop_
_entity.id
_entity.type
_entity.pdbx_description
1 polymer ?
#
loop_
_entity_poly.entity_id
_entity_poly.type
_entity_poly.pdbx_seq_one_letter_code
_entity_poly.pdbx_strand_id
1 'polypeptide(L)'
;MAQDFHSRAGGIADKADLRRAWAEALCYALGQCHARDAAAICAAFLAERETGGPALAAQDRLSVGDARWWADIAPPHELVAYGMAALDRLRGTALAPTTRKKLFVSLWESFSDAERLRFVQRIDPEGLVIRRNHD
;
A
#
# COMPACT_ATOMS: atom_id res chain seq x y z
N MET A 1 -6.00 -50.00 15.91
CA MET A 1 -5.15 -48.89 15.42
C MET A 1 -5.63 -48.43 14.02
N ALA A 2 -6.91 -48.04 13.89
CA ALA A 2 -7.50 -47.60 12.60
C ALA A 2 -8.55 -46.49 12.74
N GLN A 3 -8.76 -45.94 13.95
CA GLN A 3 -9.78 -44.90 14.20
C GLN A 3 -9.24 -43.46 14.14
N ASP A 4 -7.91 -43.26 14.16
CA ASP A 4 -7.32 -41.91 14.17
C ASP A 4 -7.18 -41.23 12.80
N PHE A 5 -7.28 -41.98 11.69
CA PHE A 5 -7.07 -41.42 10.35
C PHE A 5 -8.31 -40.70 9.79
N HIS A 6 -9.52 -41.17 10.14
CA HIS A 6 -10.78 -40.57 9.67
C HIS A 6 -11.12 -39.25 10.36
N SER A 7 -10.76 -39.09 11.64
CA SER A 7 -11.02 -37.85 12.38
C SER A 7 -10.16 -36.68 11.87
N ARG A 8 -8.92 -36.95 11.48
CA ARG A 8 -7.97 -35.94 10.97
C ARG A 8 -8.30 -35.49 9.55
N ALA A 9 -8.80 -36.39 8.70
CA ALA A 9 -9.23 -36.08 7.34
C ALA A 9 -10.53 -35.24 7.32
N GLY A 10 -11.51 -35.58 8.16
CA GLY A 10 -12.76 -34.81 8.31
C GLY A 10 -12.51 -33.38 8.80
N GLY A 11 -11.61 -33.18 9.76
CA GLY A 11 -11.29 -31.84 10.29
C GLY A 11 -10.45 -30.96 9.34
N ILE A 12 -9.80 -31.51 8.32
CA ILE A 12 -9.08 -30.74 7.30
C ILE A 12 -10.03 -30.33 6.16
N ALA A 13 -10.92 -31.24 5.73
CA ALA A 13 -11.96 -30.95 4.76
C ALA A 13 -12.92 -29.86 5.26
N ASP A 14 -13.40 -29.98 6.51
CA ASP A 14 -14.27 -29.00 7.16
C ASP A 14 -13.62 -27.60 7.25
N LYS A 15 -12.32 -27.53 7.55
CA LYS A 15 -11.57 -26.26 7.53
C LYS A 15 -11.38 -25.70 6.12
N ALA A 16 -11.21 -26.55 5.12
CA ALA A 16 -11.06 -26.11 3.74
C ALA A 16 -12.40 -25.58 3.18
N ASP A 17 -13.49 -26.26 3.50
CA ASP A 17 -14.85 -25.86 3.13
C ASP A 17 -15.25 -24.56 3.85
N LEU A 18 -14.90 -24.42 5.13
CA LEU A 18 -15.12 -23.18 5.88
C LEU A 18 -14.33 -22.00 5.30
N ARG A 19 -13.06 -22.21 4.92
CA ARG A 19 -12.23 -21.17 4.27
C ARG A 19 -12.83 -20.75 2.94
N ARG A 20 -13.33 -21.70 2.16
CA ARG A 20 -14.00 -21.42 0.89
C ARG A 20 -15.28 -20.60 1.11
N ALA A 21 -16.12 -20.99 2.06
CA ALA A 21 -17.34 -20.25 2.39
C ALA A 21 -17.04 -18.80 2.83
N TRP A 22 -15.97 -18.58 3.60
CA TRP A 22 -15.54 -17.23 3.97
C TRP A 22 -15.03 -16.42 2.78
N ALA A 23 -14.30 -17.04 1.85
CA ALA A 23 -13.85 -16.36 0.63
C ALA A 23 -15.04 -15.94 -0.25
N GLU A 24 -16.03 -16.82 -0.42
CA GLU A 24 -17.25 -16.54 -1.17
C GLU A 24 -18.06 -15.39 -0.52
N ALA A 25 -18.22 -15.41 0.81
CA ALA A 25 -18.88 -14.34 1.55
C ALA A 25 -18.15 -12.99 1.43
N LEU A 26 -16.82 -12.99 1.49
CA LEU A 26 -16.01 -11.78 1.29
C LEU A 26 -16.16 -11.23 -0.13
N CYS A 27 -16.09 -12.07 -1.16
CA CYS A 27 -16.30 -11.67 -2.54
C CYS A 27 -17.69 -11.07 -2.76
N TYR A 28 -18.72 -11.70 -2.19
CA TYR A 28 -20.08 -11.16 -2.22
C TYR A 28 -20.16 -9.79 -1.56
N ALA A 29 -19.61 -9.65 -0.33
CA ALA A 29 -19.63 -8.38 0.40
C ALA A 29 -18.91 -7.25 -0.36
N LEU A 30 -17.73 -7.53 -0.93
CA LEU A 30 -17.01 -6.55 -1.76
C LEU A 30 -17.79 -6.16 -3.02
N GLY A 31 -18.52 -7.10 -3.62
CA GLY A 31 -19.38 -6.85 -4.78
C GLY A 31 -20.60 -5.97 -4.47
N GLN A 32 -21.02 -5.88 -3.20
CA GLN A 32 -22.09 -4.99 -2.76
C GLN A 32 -21.58 -3.58 -2.37
N CYS A 33 -20.27 -3.40 -2.20
CA CYS A 33 -19.69 -2.10 -1.90
C CYS A 33 -19.62 -1.22 -3.15
N HIS A 34 -19.61 0.10 -2.95
CA HIS A 34 -19.19 1.01 -4.01
C HIS A 34 -17.74 0.69 -4.43
N ALA A 35 -17.44 0.72 -5.73
CA ALA A 35 -16.17 0.26 -6.29
C ALA A 35 -14.93 0.92 -5.63
N ARG A 36 -15.05 2.19 -5.27
CA ARG A 36 -13.99 2.94 -4.59
C ARG A 36 -13.72 2.42 -3.16
N ASP A 37 -14.76 2.03 -2.44
CA ASP A 37 -14.66 1.56 -1.05
C ASP A 37 -14.14 0.13 -1.02
N ALA A 38 -14.62 -0.72 -1.93
CA ALA A 38 -14.07 -2.07 -2.12
C ALA A 38 -12.56 -2.03 -2.40
N ALA A 39 -12.12 -1.13 -3.31
CA ALA A 39 -10.71 -0.97 -3.62
C ALA A 39 -9.88 -0.48 -2.42
N ALA A 40 -10.43 0.45 -1.61
CA ALA A 40 -9.77 0.95 -0.41
C ALA A 40 -9.62 -0.13 0.67
N ILE A 41 -10.66 -0.94 0.89
CA ILE A 41 -10.65 -2.06 1.85
C ILE A 41 -9.61 -3.11 1.43
N CYS A 42 -9.59 -3.51 0.15
CA CYS A 42 -8.60 -4.44 -0.36
C CYS A 42 -7.17 -3.88 -0.24
N ALA A 43 -6.97 -2.60 -0.55
CA ALA A 43 -5.67 -1.95 -0.41
C ALA A 43 -5.18 -1.90 1.04
N ALA A 44 -6.08 -1.64 2.00
CA ALA A 44 -5.75 -1.67 3.43
C ALA A 44 -5.36 -3.08 3.90
N PHE A 45 -6.16 -4.08 3.54
CA PHE A 45 -5.90 -5.49 3.88
C PHE A 45 -4.56 -5.99 3.31
N LEU A 46 -4.23 -5.61 2.07
CA LEU A 46 -2.95 -5.96 1.44
C LEU A 46 -1.78 -5.15 2.01
N ALA A 47 -1.99 -3.91 2.46
CA ALA A 47 -0.93 -3.12 3.08
C ALA A 47 -0.51 -3.67 4.45
N GLU A 48 -1.43 -4.28 5.20
CA GLU A 48 -1.13 -4.94 6.48
C GLU A 48 -0.43 -6.29 6.32
N ARG A 49 -0.61 -6.93 5.15
CA ARG A 49 0.06 -8.17 4.81
C ARG A 49 1.10 -7.90 3.76
N GLU A 50 2.33 -7.63 4.18
CA GLU A 50 3.49 -7.57 3.29
C GLU A 50 3.51 -8.82 2.39
N THR A 51 3.00 -8.65 1.17
CA THR A 51 3.29 -9.55 0.08
C THR A 51 4.52 -8.92 -0.56
N GLY A 52 5.66 -9.61 -0.52
CA GLY A 52 6.98 -9.10 -0.91
C GLY A 52 7.13 -8.77 -2.41
N GLY A 53 6.10 -8.17 -3.02
CA GLY A 53 5.92 -8.01 -4.45
C GLY A 53 5.55 -9.32 -5.14
N PRO A 54 5.04 -9.24 -6.39
CA PRO A 54 5.05 -10.41 -7.26
C PRO A 54 6.50 -10.89 -7.44
N ALA A 55 6.78 -12.13 -7.06
CA ALA A 55 8.03 -12.78 -7.42
C ALA A 55 8.02 -13.05 -8.93
N LEU A 56 8.55 -12.12 -9.72
CA LEU A 56 8.89 -12.43 -11.10
C LEU A 56 9.93 -13.55 -11.09
N ALA A 57 9.78 -14.51 -12.00
CA ALA A 57 10.49 -15.76 -12.01
C ALA A 57 12.04 -15.62 -11.91
N ALA A 58 12.61 -16.37 -10.96
CA ALA A 58 13.89 -17.08 -11.00
C ALA A 58 15.25 -16.37 -11.21
N GLN A 59 15.37 -15.07 -11.48
CA GLN A 59 16.71 -14.43 -11.46
C GLN A 59 16.83 -13.11 -10.68
N ASP A 60 15.81 -12.26 -10.68
CA ASP A 60 15.90 -10.94 -10.04
C ASP A 60 14.77 -10.77 -9.01
N ARG A 61 15.05 -11.12 -7.76
CA ARG A 61 14.12 -11.01 -6.62
C ARG A 61 13.96 -9.56 -6.19
N LEU A 62 13.43 -8.70 -7.07
CA LEU A 62 13.16 -7.28 -6.82
C LEU A 62 12.10 -7.10 -5.72
N SER A 63 12.55 -7.25 -4.47
CA SER A 63 11.78 -7.06 -3.25
C SER A 63 11.91 -5.62 -2.75
N VAL A 64 11.18 -5.26 -1.69
CA VAL A 64 11.39 -4.00 -0.96
C VAL A 64 12.86 -3.83 -0.49
N GLY A 65 13.55 -4.94 -0.21
CA GLY A 65 14.97 -4.95 0.12
C GLY A 65 15.86 -4.47 -1.04
N ASP A 66 15.50 -4.80 -2.28
CA ASP A 66 16.25 -4.37 -3.47
C ASP A 66 16.01 -2.89 -3.75
N ALA A 67 14.81 -2.36 -3.50
CA ALA A 67 14.51 -0.95 -3.71
C ALA A 67 15.39 -0.03 -2.85
N ARG A 68 15.69 -0.42 -1.61
CA ARG A 68 16.62 0.34 -0.75
C ARG A 68 18.05 0.26 -1.27
N TRP A 69 18.50 -0.93 -1.67
CA TRP A 69 19.84 -1.11 -2.23
C TRP A 69 20.04 -0.28 -3.51
N TRP A 70 19.06 -0.29 -4.43
CA TRP A 70 19.08 0.55 -5.62
C TRP A 70 19.08 2.05 -5.28
N ALA A 71 18.32 2.45 -4.26
CA ALA A 71 18.31 3.84 -3.81
C ALA A 71 19.65 4.28 -3.21
N ASP A 72 20.35 3.39 -2.51
CA ASP A 72 21.65 3.68 -1.89
C ASP A 72 22.77 3.89 -2.94
N ILE A 73 22.68 3.25 -4.11
CA ILE A 73 23.69 3.35 -5.17
C ILE A 73 23.33 4.33 -6.29
N ALA A 74 22.06 4.73 -6.41
CA ALA A 74 21.59 5.61 -7.47
C ALA A 74 22.06 7.06 -7.25
N PRO A 75 22.46 7.78 -8.31
CA PRO A 75 22.78 9.19 -8.20
C PRO A 75 21.53 10.04 -7.92
N PRO A 76 21.66 11.22 -7.30
CA PRO A 76 20.51 12.01 -6.83
C PRO A 76 19.45 12.34 -7.90
N HIS A 77 19.86 12.57 -9.15
CA HIS A 77 18.93 12.89 -10.24
C HIS A 77 18.08 11.67 -10.65
N GLU A 78 18.63 10.46 -10.56
CA GLU A 78 17.89 9.22 -10.80
C GLU A 78 16.90 8.95 -9.66
N LEU A 79 17.30 9.19 -8.40
CA LEU A 79 16.38 9.07 -7.25
C LEU A 79 15.15 9.97 -7.41
N VAL A 80 15.36 11.22 -7.86
CA VAL A 80 14.26 12.14 -8.15
C VAL A 80 13.39 11.63 -9.29
N ALA A 81 14.00 11.16 -10.39
CA ALA A 81 13.26 10.62 -11.54
C ALA A 81 12.40 9.40 -11.16
N TYR A 82 12.97 8.43 -10.45
CA TYR A 82 12.27 7.24 -9.95
C TYR A 82 11.16 7.63 -8.96
N GLY A 83 11.46 8.53 -8.02
CA GLY A 83 10.49 9.03 -7.05
C GLY A 83 9.30 9.73 -7.71
N MET A 84 9.55 10.60 -8.68
CA MET A 84 8.50 11.29 -9.43
C MET A 84 7.64 10.33 -10.26
N ALA A 85 8.27 9.40 -10.99
CA ALA A 85 7.56 8.39 -11.77
C ALA A 85 6.70 7.47 -10.88
N ALA A 86 7.23 7.09 -9.71
CA ALA A 86 6.47 6.33 -8.72
C ALA A 86 5.26 7.12 -8.21
N LEU A 87 5.45 8.38 -7.81
CA LEU A 87 4.35 9.24 -7.35
C LEU A 87 3.27 9.45 -8.42
N ASP A 88 3.65 9.62 -9.68
CA ASP A 88 2.70 9.75 -10.78
C ASP A 88 1.91 8.45 -11.02
N ARG A 89 2.57 7.29 -10.98
CA ARG A 89 1.88 6.00 -11.06
C ARG A 89 0.93 5.76 -9.88
N LEU A 90 1.29 6.24 -8.69
CA LEU A 90 0.43 6.17 -7.52
C LEU A 90 -0.80 7.08 -7.63
N ARG A 91 -0.80 8.06 -8.53
CA ARG A 91 -1.95 8.92 -8.82
C ARG A 91 -3.08 8.07 -9.43
N GLY A 92 -4.15 7.88 -8.68
CA GLY A 92 -5.28 7.02 -9.06
C GLY A 92 -5.18 5.58 -8.56
N THR A 93 -4.05 5.18 -7.96
CA THR A 93 -3.93 3.89 -7.28
C THR A 93 -4.62 3.93 -5.91
N ALA A 94 -5.41 2.90 -5.61
CA ALA A 94 -5.97 2.70 -4.28
C ALA A 94 -4.82 2.38 -3.31
N LEU A 95 -4.43 3.38 -2.52
CA LEU A 95 -3.45 3.24 -1.45
C LEU A 95 -4.16 3.37 -0.11
N ALA A 96 -3.80 2.50 0.83
CA ALA A 96 -4.22 2.65 2.20
C ALA A 96 -3.84 4.05 2.74
N PRO A 97 -4.71 4.72 3.52
CA PRO A 97 -4.40 6.03 4.10
C PRO A 97 -3.09 6.06 4.89
N THR A 98 -2.75 4.96 5.56
CA THR A 98 -1.48 4.78 6.29
C THR A 98 -0.27 4.85 5.36
N THR A 99 -0.31 4.18 4.21
CA THR A 99 0.76 4.22 3.19
C THR A 99 0.94 5.61 2.61
N ARG A 100 -0.17 6.32 2.32
CA ARG A 100 -0.10 7.71 1.85
C ARG A 100 0.56 8.63 2.88
N LYS A 101 0.20 8.49 4.15
CA LYS A 101 0.80 9.26 5.25
C LYS A 101 2.30 8.99 5.37
N LYS A 102 2.74 7.72 5.28
CA LYS A 102 4.17 7.36 5.33
C LYS A 102 4.95 8.07 4.21
N LEU A 103 4.48 7.99 2.97
CA LEU A 103 5.12 8.67 1.83
C LEU A 103 5.20 10.19 2.03
N PHE A 104 4.11 10.81 2.51
CA PHE A 104 4.09 12.24 2.78
C PHE A 104 5.07 12.63 3.90
N VAL A 105 5.11 11.88 5.00
CA VAL A 105 6.02 12.14 6.12
C VAL A 105 7.48 12.03 5.68
N SER A 106 7.84 11.03 4.86
CA SER A 106 9.21 10.93 4.34
C SER A 106 9.62 12.15 3.49
N LEU A 107 8.71 12.71 2.70
CA LEU A 107 8.97 13.97 1.98
C LEU A 107 9.03 15.16 2.93
N TRP A 108 8.11 15.25 3.88
CA TRP A 108 8.04 16.29 4.91
C TRP A 108 9.33 16.38 5.74
N GLU A 109 9.91 15.24 6.08
CA GLU A 109 11.15 15.15 6.85
C GLU A 109 12.36 15.68 6.08
N SER A 110 12.32 15.71 4.74
CA SER A 110 13.40 16.27 3.91
C SER A 110 13.46 17.80 3.92
N PHE A 111 12.38 18.48 4.32
CA PHE A 111 12.34 19.94 4.41
C PHE A 111 12.97 20.45 5.71
N SER A 112 13.58 21.64 5.64
CA SER A 112 14.01 22.39 6.82
C SER A 112 12.80 22.88 7.64
N ASP A 113 13.01 23.20 8.91
CA ASP A 113 11.94 23.74 9.76
C ASP A 113 11.34 25.05 9.22
N ALA A 114 12.16 25.87 8.56
CA ALA A 114 11.69 27.08 7.88
C ALA A 114 10.76 26.77 6.70
N GLU A 115 11.09 25.76 5.89
CA GLU A 115 10.26 25.32 4.76
C GLU A 115 8.97 24.67 5.24
N ARG A 116 9.03 23.83 6.27
CA ARG A 116 7.86 23.24 6.93
C ARG A 116 6.92 24.34 7.43
N LEU A 117 7.44 25.35 8.12
CA LEU A 117 6.63 26.47 8.62
C LEU A 117 5.96 27.23 7.47
N ARG A 118 6.70 27.55 6.40
CA ARG A 118 6.13 28.22 5.21
C ARG A 118 5.06 27.37 4.53
N PHE A 119 5.23 26.05 4.52
CA PHE A 119 4.25 25.12 3.96
C PHE A 119 2.96 25.10 4.79
N VAL A 120 3.06 24.98 6.12
CA VAL A 120 1.89 25.05 7.01
C VAL A 120 1.18 26.39 6.88
N GLN A 121 1.92 27.50 6.82
CA GLN A 121 1.34 28.85 6.66
C GLN A 121 0.58 29.05 5.34
N ARG A 122 0.85 28.21 4.33
CA ARG A 122 0.16 28.25 3.04
C ARG A 122 -1.11 27.40 3.03
N ILE A 123 -1.31 26.57 4.06
CA ILE A 123 -2.49 25.78 4.28
C ILE A 123 -3.37 26.56 5.25
N ASP A 124 -4.59 26.89 4.82
CA ASP A 124 -5.62 27.45 5.70
C ASP A 124 -5.85 26.50 6.89
N PRO A 125 -6.18 26.95 8.12
CA PRO A 125 -6.63 26.08 9.21
C PRO A 125 -7.71 25.04 8.80
N GLU A 126 -8.47 25.27 7.74
CA GLU A 126 -9.45 24.33 7.16
C GLU A 126 -8.85 23.32 6.15
N GLY A 127 -7.55 23.37 5.87
CA GLY A 127 -6.83 22.46 4.98
C GLY A 127 -6.81 22.86 3.50
N LEU A 128 -7.29 24.05 3.16
CA LEU A 128 -7.33 24.57 1.78
C LEU A 128 -6.01 25.25 1.40
N VAL A 129 -5.54 25.00 0.18
CA VAL A 129 -4.33 25.66 -0.35
C VAL A 129 -4.65 27.12 -0.68
N ILE A 130 -4.05 28.06 0.06
CA ILE A 130 -4.19 29.49 -0.23
C ILE A 130 -3.43 29.79 -1.52
N ARG A 131 -4.15 30.02 -2.63
CA ARG A 131 -3.57 30.55 -3.86
C ARG A 131 -3.39 32.06 -3.67
N ARG A 132 -2.13 32.53 -3.60
CA ARG A 132 -1.87 33.96 -3.81
C ARG A 132 -2.03 34.24 -5.30
N ASN A 133 -3.03 35.04 -5.64
CA ASN A 133 -3.07 35.69 -6.94
C ASN A 133 -1.88 36.68 -6.98
N HIS A 134 -1.02 36.54 -7.99
CA HIS A 134 -0.07 37.58 -8.34
C HIS A 134 -0.80 38.54 -9.28
N ASP A 135 -1.04 39.77 -8.81
CA ASP A 135 -1.12 40.96 -9.66
C ASP A 135 0.29 41.47 -9.95
#